data_AF-A0A8E2E4C0-F1
#
_entry.id   AF-A0A8E2E4C0-F1
#
_cell.length_a   1.000
_cell.length_b   1.000
_cell.length_c   1.000
_cell.angle_alpha   90.00
_cell.angle_beta   90.00
_cell.angle_gamma   90.00
#
_symmetry.space_group_name_H-M   'P 1'
#
loop_
_entity.id
_entity.type
_entity.pdbx_description
1 polymer ?
#
loop_
_entity_poly.entity_id
_entity_poly.type
_entity_poly.pdbx_seq_one_letter_code
_entity_poly.pdbx_strand_id
1 'polypeptide(L)'
;MYHDVDVFGHEEGHQIKYKTLSWQLVSILMIAEIVSNGMLSLPSSLAVVGIVPGLILIIFLGVFATYTSWLLVKFKLRHPEVHNMGDAGLILFGPFGRELLAFGTIVFAVFATGGQLLAGQIALGALSENKLCLMLYTGIFAIPTLLFSFPRTLDRLSWLSIPSVISIIIAGIIGMIGAGLHPTPDRSLSATKSSSFYLAFVSITNPVFAYAGHFMFFILVSEMKRPHDAMKAAYTLQGFATTFYAVFAVVVYVYIGDGVASPAFSSLETTWAKAAYGIAIPNFLIAGSLYAHTASKLLFVRIFRGSRHLHEHTVTGWTVWAILILIMNGAAFVLAVGVPIFNYLIGIAASLFASWYTYGIAGAFWLHDSYHDGDGVRTWRRKWGQTLLAAATFLAGGFICVAGTYVTVKGIADAYKSGSVGASFSC
;
A
#
# COMPACT_ATOMS: atom_id res chain seq x y z
N MET A 1 -19.60 25.28 -10.58
CA MET A 1 -18.31 25.02 -11.25
C MET A 1 -17.65 23.72 -10.83
N TYR A 2 -17.27 23.46 -9.55
CA TYR A 2 -16.67 22.16 -9.17
C TYR A 2 -17.59 20.96 -9.50
N HIS A 3 -18.88 21.06 -9.21
CA HIS A 3 -19.86 20.01 -9.48
C HIS A 3 -20.16 19.78 -10.97
N ASP A 4 -19.80 20.72 -11.85
CA ASP A 4 -20.09 20.64 -13.29
C ASP A 4 -19.02 19.84 -14.06
N VAL A 5 -17.81 19.74 -13.51
CA VAL A 5 -16.65 19.02 -14.07
C VAL A 5 -16.23 17.80 -13.24
N ASP A 6 -16.85 17.59 -12.09
CA ASP A 6 -16.57 16.43 -11.24
C ASP A 6 -17.00 15.10 -11.92
N VAL A 7 -16.21 14.05 -11.68
CA VAL A 7 -16.34 12.71 -12.28
C VAL A 7 -17.76 12.14 -12.20
N PHE A 8 -18.46 12.39 -11.10
CA PHE A 8 -19.81 11.86 -10.86
C PHE A 8 -20.91 12.90 -11.06
N GLY A 9 -20.56 14.17 -11.31
CA GLY A 9 -21.51 15.26 -11.56
C GLY A 9 -22.53 15.49 -10.43
N HIS A 10 -23.70 16.01 -10.81
CA HIS A 10 -24.88 16.09 -9.94
C HIS A 10 -25.61 14.74 -9.92
N GLU A 11 -25.59 14.04 -8.79
CA GLU A 11 -26.23 12.72 -8.63
C GLU A 11 -27.71 12.81 -8.19
N GLU A 12 -28.37 13.94 -8.44
CA GLU A 12 -29.80 14.11 -8.14
C GLU A 12 -30.64 13.23 -9.09
N GLY A 13 -31.16 12.11 -8.57
CA GLY A 13 -32.01 11.17 -9.32
C GLY A 13 -31.36 9.84 -9.73
N HIS A 14 -30.07 9.62 -9.47
CA HIS A 14 -29.41 8.34 -9.78
C HIS A 14 -29.74 7.23 -8.75
N GLN A 15 -29.97 5.99 -9.23
CA GLN A 15 -30.25 4.82 -8.37
C GLN A 15 -29.02 4.36 -7.55
N ILE A 16 -27.80 4.60 -8.05
CA ILE A 16 -26.55 4.34 -7.34
C ILE A 16 -25.85 5.69 -7.18
N LYS A 17 -25.59 6.08 -5.93
CA LYS A 17 -24.85 7.30 -5.57
C LYS A 17 -23.44 6.89 -5.13
N TYR A 18 -22.42 7.50 -5.74
CA TYR A 18 -21.02 7.21 -5.44
C TYR A 18 -20.43 8.17 -4.41
N LYS A 19 -20.97 9.40 -4.23
CA LYS A 19 -20.50 10.37 -3.22
C LYS A 19 -21.10 10.13 -1.84
N THR A 20 -20.87 8.98 -1.24
CA THR A 20 -21.47 8.60 0.05
C THR A 20 -20.53 8.79 1.24
N LEU A 21 -19.22 8.91 1.02
CA LEU A 21 -18.23 8.80 2.09
C LEU A 21 -18.03 10.11 2.86
N SER A 22 -17.99 10.03 4.19
CA SER A 22 -17.54 11.12 5.06
C SER A 22 -16.01 11.11 5.18
N TRP A 23 -15.39 12.23 5.56
CA TRP A 23 -13.94 12.28 5.74
C TRP A 23 -13.46 11.33 6.86
N GLN A 24 -14.29 11.09 7.88
CA GLN A 24 -13.99 10.14 8.95
C GLN A 24 -13.95 8.71 8.39
N LEU A 25 -14.94 8.32 7.59
CA LEU A 25 -14.97 6.99 6.98
C LEU A 25 -13.81 6.81 6.01
N VAL A 26 -13.48 7.82 5.20
CA VAL A 26 -12.29 7.81 4.33
C VAL A 26 -11.01 7.66 5.15
N SER A 27 -10.89 8.32 6.31
CA SER A 27 -9.71 8.15 7.16
C SER A 27 -9.56 6.72 7.67
N ILE A 28 -10.67 6.06 8.05
CA ILE A 28 -10.69 4.66 8.47
C ILE A 28 -10.31 3.75 7.30
N LEU A 29 -10.82 4.01 6.10
CA LEU A 29 -10.47 3.24 4.89
C LEU A 29 -8.99 3.33 4.55
N MET A 30 -8.45 4.55 4.55
CA MET A 30 -7.02 4.75 4.31
C MET A 30 -6.18 4.08 5.39
N ILE A 31 -6.60 4.11 6.65
CA ILE A 31 -5.91 3.41 7.74
C ILE A 31 -5.97 1.89 7.53
N ALA A 32 -7.12 1.33 7.12
CA ALA A 32 -7.26 -0.10 6.82
C ALA A 32 -6.31 -0.56 5.71
N GLU A 33 -6.12 0.30 4.72
CA GLU A 33 -5.26 0.04 3.57
C GLU A 33 -3.78 0.12 3.97
N ILE A 34 -3.38 1.22 4.60
CA ILE A 34 -1.98 1.53 4.92
C ILE A 34 -1.50 0.71 6.11
N VAL A 35 -2.22 0.74 7.24
CA VAL A 35 -1.89 -0.01 8.47
C VAL A 35 -2.30 -1.46 8.30
N SER A 36 -1.48 -2.19 7.57
CA SER A 36 -1.74 -3.58 7.21
C SER A 36 -0.44 -4.39 7.30
N ASN A 37 -0.19 -5.34 6.41
CA ASN A 37 1.01 -6.19 6.44
C ASN A 37 2.34 -5.41 6.40
N GLY A 38 2.38 -4.20 5.82
CA GLY A 38 3.60 -3.39 5.69
C GLY A 38 4.27 -3.05 7.02
N MET A 39 3.48 -2.83 8.08
CA MET A 39 3.99 -2.53 9.42
C MET A 39 4.88 -3.66 9.96
N LEU A 40 4.60 -4.90 9.56
CA LEU A 40 5.30 -6.10 10.04
C LEU A 40 6.73 -6.20 9.48
N SER A 41 7.09 -5.37 8.50
CA SER A 41 8.46 -5.27 7.97
C SER A 41 9.31 -4.21 8.68
N LEU A 42 8.68 -3.29 9.41
CA LEU A 42 9.38 -2.14 10.00
C LEU A 42 10.41 -2.52 11.08
N PRO A 43 10.15 -3.46 12.01
CA PRO A 43 11.17 -3.88 12.97
C PRO A 43 12.46 -4.38 12.31
N SER A 44 12.35 -5.11 11.19
CA SER A 44 13.51 -5.59 10.43
C SER A 44 14.35 -4.45 9.84
N SER A 45 13.74 -3.29 9.57
CA SER A 45 14.46 -2.10 9.12
C SER A 45 15.38 -1.56 10.22
N LEU A 46 14.92 -1.57 11.48
CA LEU A 46 15.71 -1.18 12.65
C LEU A 46 16.85 -2.18 12.92
N ALA A 47 16.64 -3.47 12.66
CA ALA A 47 17.71 -4.47 12.80
C ALA A 47 18.87 -4.29 11.82
N VAL A 48 18.62 -3.69 10.66
CA VAL A 48 19.63 -3.48 9.63
C VAL A 48 20.44 -2.20 9.87
N VAL A 49 19.82 -1.07 10.20
CA VAL A 49 20.52 0.22 10.35
C VAL A 49 20.68 0.69 11.81
N GLY A 50 19.99 0.06 12.75
CA GLY A 50 19.89 0.47 14.14
C GLY A 50 18.64 1.32 14.44
N ILE A 51 18.35 1.47 15.73
CA ILE A 51 17.12 2.14 16.22
C ILE A 51 17.03 3.58 15.73
N VAL A 52 18.11 4.37 15.90
CA VAL A 52 18.10 5.80 15.64
C VAL A 52 17.83 6.11 14.16
N PRO A 53 18.64 5.64 13.21
CA PRO A 53 18.38 5.91 11.79
C PRO A 53 17.09 5.26 11.30
N GLY A 54 16.74 4.05 11.78
CA GLY A 54 15.50 3.38 11.41
C GLY A 54 14.26 4.17 11.83
N LEU A 55 14.22 4.67 13.07
CA LEU A 55 13.12 5.49 13.58
C LEU A 55 13.03 6.84 12.87
N ILE A 56 14.18 7.49 12.63
CA ILE A 56 14.23 8.74 11.85
C ILE A 56 13.65 8.52 10.46
N LEU A 57 13.99 7.42 9.77
CA LEU A 57 13.46 7.10 8.46
C LEU A 57 11.95 6.88 8.47
N ILE A 58 11.42 6.13 9.44
CA ILE A 58 9.96 5.91 9.58
C ILE A 58 9.24 7.24 9.76
N ILE A 59 9.69 8.08 10.70
CA ILE A 59 9.07 9.38 10.97
C ILE A 59 9.19 10.31 9.77
N PHE A 60 10.38 10.41 9.18
CA PHE A 60 10.64 11.26 8.02
C PHE A 60 9.76 10.88 6.83
N LEU A 61 9.70 9.59 6.48
CA LEU A 61 8.88 9.11 5.37
C LEU A 61 7.39 9.27 5.64
N GLY A 62 6.96 9.22 6.91
CA GLY A 62 5.58 9.53 7.27
C GLY A 62 5.23 11.02 7.15
N VAL A 63 6.10 11.91 7.62
CA VAL A 63 5.94 13.36 7.45
C VAL A 63 5.97 13.72 5.95
N PHE A 64 6.88 13.11 5.19
CA PHE A 64 7.01 13.35 3.76
C PHE A 64 5.80 12.81 2.97
N ALA A 65 5.24 11.66 3.37
CA ALA A 65 3.98 11.16 2.84
C ALA A 65 2.80 12.11 3.13
N THR A 66 2.83 12.85 4.26
CA THR A 66 1.85 13.91 4.55
C THR A 66 1.96 15.05 3.55
N TYR A 67 3.19 15.48 3.25
CA TYR A 67 3.46 16.52 2.26
C TYR A 67 2.99 16.11 0.86
N THR A 68 3.28 14.88 0.42
CA THR A 68 2.82 14.41 -0.88
C THR A 68 1.31 14.21 -0.93
N SER A 69 0.67 13.82 0.18
CA SER A 69 -0.80 13.81 0.33
C SER A 69 -1.40 15.20 0.08
N TRP A 70 -0.77 16.24 0.64
CA TRP A 70 -1.20 17.62 0.43
C TRP A 70 -1.08 18.06 -1.03
N LEU A 71 -0.04 17.64 -1.74
CA LEU A 71 0.09 17.87 -3.18
C LEU A 71 -1.01 17.18 -3.98
N LEU A 72 -1.31 15.91 -3.68
CA LEU A 72 -2.38 15.16 -4.35
C LEU A 72 -3.75 15.78 -4.10
N VAL A 73 -4.07 16.12 -2.85
CA VAL A 73 -5.37 16.75 -2.53
C VAL A 73 -5.50 18.09 -3.25
N LYS A 74 -4.45 18.92 -3.29
CA LYS A 74 -4.48 20.18 -4.05
C LYS A 74 -4.68 19.95 -5.54
N PHE A 75 -4.00 18.97 -6.13
CA PHE A 75 -4.16 18.62 -7.53
C PHE A 75 -5.60 18.18 -7.83
N LYS A 76 -6.17 17.29 -7.01
CA LYS A 76 -7.57 16.82 -7.14
C LYS A 76 -8.61 17.93 -6.98
N LEU A 77 -8.37 18.89 -6.09
CA LEU A 77 -9.28 20.02 -5.90
C LEU A 77 -9.24 21.00 -7.10
N ARG A 78 -8.13 21.07 -7.84
CA ARG A 78 -8.00 21.88 -9.06
C ARG A 78 -8.50 21.18 -10.31
N HIS A 79 -8.34 19.86 -10.38
CA HIS A 79 -8.76 19.01 -11.49
C HIS A 79 -9.84 18.01 -11.00
N PRO A 80 -11.10 18.45 -10.82
CA PRO A 80 -12.18 17.61 -10.29
C PRO A 80 -12.45 16.37 -11.17
N GLU A 81 -12.13 16.42 -12.46
CA GLU A 81 -12.29 15.35 -13.44
C GLU A 81 -11.35 14.14 -13.23
N VAL A 82 -10.31 14.29 -12.39
CA VAL A 82 -9.33 13.22 -12.13
C VAL A 82 -9.90 12.20 -11.17
N HIS A 83 -10.26 11.01 -11.65
CA HIS A 83 -10.78 9.93 -10.78
C HIS A 83 -9.67 9.03 -10.21
N ASN A 84 -8.61 8.80 -10.97
CA ASN A 84 -7.55 7.85 -10.64
C ASN A 84 -6.19 8.37 -11.14
N MET A 85 -5.10 7.68 -10.77
CA MET A 85 -3.73 8.05 -11.16
C MET A 85 -3.52 8.08 -12.69
N GLY A 86 -4.25 7.25 -13.45
CA GLY A 86 -4.23 7.30 -14.91
C GLY A 86 -4.78 8.61 -15.47
N ASP A 87 -5.93 9.07 -14.97
CA ASP A 87 -6.50 10.36 -15.41
C ASP A 87 -5.57 11.54 -15.02
N ALA A 88 -4.88 11.46 -13.89
CA ALA A 88 -3.84 12.43 -13.52
C ALA A 88 -2.62 12.37 -14.46
N GLY A 89 -2.24 11.17 -14.91
CA GLY A 89 -1.20 10.95 -15.91
C GLY A 89 -1.54 11.52 -17.28
N LEU A 90 -2.82 11.55 -17.64
CA LEU A 90 -3.29 12.19 -18.87
C LEU A 90 -2.97 13.69 -18.89
N ILE A 91 -3.12 14.36 -17.75
CA ILE A 91 -2.81 15.78 -17.61
C ILE A 91 -1.29 16.00 -17.70
N LEU A 92 -0.48 15.19 -17.02
CA LEU A 92 0.97 15.38 -16.98
C LEU A 92 1.70 15.04 -18.28
N PHE A 93 1.40 13.88 -18.88
CA PHE A 93 2.17 13.33 -20.00
C PHE A 93 1.30 12.87 -21.17
N GLY A 94 0.05 13.36 -21.25
CA GLY A 94 -0.86 13.01 -22.33
C GLY A 94 -1.27 11.53 -22.34
N PRO A 95 -1.68 10.99 -23.49
CA PRO A 95 -2.19 9.62 -23.60
C PRO A 95 -1.21 8.55 -23.08
N PHE A 96 0.09 8.74 -23.27
CA PHE A 96 1.12 7.83 -22.76
C PHE A 96 1.13 7.80 -21.23
N GLY A 97 1.12 8.96 -20.57
CA GLY A 97 1.07 9.05 -19.11
C GLY A 97 -0.15 8.39 -18.50
N ARG A 98 -1.29 8.51 -19.19
CA ARG A 98 -2.52 7.84 -18.78
C ARG A 98 -2.36 6.33 -18.69
N GLU A 99 -1.87 5.71 -19.76
CA GLU A 99 -1.71 4.26 -19.81
C GLU A 99 -0.63 3.79 -18.83
N LEU A 100 0.50 4.51 -18.73
CA LEU A 100 1.58 4.17 -17.81
C LEU A 100 1.12 4.16 -16.34
N LEU A 101 0.45 5.23 -15.88
CA LEU A 101 0.03 5.34 -14.49
C LEU A 101 -1.18 4.47 -14.17
N ALA A 102 -2.11 4.28 -15.12
CA ALA A 102 -3.22 3.34 -14.94
C ALA A 102 -2.71 1.89 -14.84
N PHE A 103 -1.83 1.48 -15.76
CA PHE A 103 -1.20 0.17 -15.73
C PHE A 103 -0.42 -0.05 -14.44
N GLY A 104 0.42 0.91 -14.04
CA GLY A 104 1.17 0.82 -12.79
C GLY A 104 0.27 0.69 -11.56
N THR A 105 -0.92 1.30 -11.57
CA THR A 105 -1.87 1.22 -10.45
C THR A 105 -2.45 -0.19 -10.33
N ILE A 106 -2.81 -0.78 -11.47
CA ILE A 106 -3.31 -2.16 -11.55
C ILE A 106 -2.23 -3.14 -11.09
N VAL A 107 -1.01 -3.00 -11.61
CA VAL A 107 0.10 -3.89 -11.25
C VAL A 107 0.44 -3.74 -9.77
N PHE A 108 0.53 -2.52 -9.24
CA PHE A 108 0.75 -2.29 -7.82
C PHE A 108 -0.31 -2.95 -6.95
N ALA A 109 -1.59 -2.81 -7.31
CA ALA A 109 -2.68 -3.46 -6.59
C ALA A 109 -2.55 -5.00 -6.61
N VAL A 110 -2.12 -5.60 -7.73
CA VAL A 110 -1.84 -7.05 -7.81
C VAL A 110 -0.68 -7.46 -6.89
N PHE A 111 0.41 -6.68 -6.84
CA PHE A 111 1.50 -6.89 -5.88
C PHE A 111 1.04 -6.76 -4.42
N ALA A 112 0.21 -5.75 -4.13
CA ALA A 112 -0.33 -5.52 -2.80
C ALA A 112 -1.26 -6.68 -2.38
N THR A 113 -2.15 -7.16 -3.26
CA THR A 113 -2.93 -8.40 -3.03
C THR A 113 -2.00 -9.58 -2.79
N GLY A 114 -0.95 -9.77 -3.61
CA GLY A 114 0.02 -10.86 -3.43
C GLY A 114 0.70 -10.81 -2.07
N GLY A 115 1.08 -9.61 -1.60
CA GLY A 115 1.62 -9.40 -0.25
C GLY A 115 0.66 -9.79 0.86
N GLN A 116 -0.65 -9.58 0.68
CA GLN A 116 -1.67 -9.99 1.64
C GLN A 116 -1.90 -11.51 1.60
N LEU A 117 -1.89 -12.13 0.41
CA LEU A 117 -1.96 -13.59 0.27
C LEU A 117 -0.74 -14.27 0.93
N LEU A 118 0.45 -13.70 0.76
CA LEU A 118 1.66 -14.19 1.40
C LEU A 118 1.63 -14.00 2.92
N ALA A 119 1.12 -12.88 3.42
CA ALA A 119 0.90 -12.68 4.86
C ALA A 119 -0.12 -13.70 5.43
N GLY A 120 -1.20 -13.96 4.70
CA GLY A 120 -2.19 -14.99 5.03
C GLY A 120 -1.61 -16.41 5.02
N GLN A 121 -0.76 -16.72 4.03
CA GLN A 121 -0.02 -17.99 3.97
C GLN A 121 0.84 -18.19 5.22
N ILE A 122 1.62 -17.18 5.62
CA ILE A 122 2.48 -17.24 6.81
C ILE A 122 1.62 -17.37 8.08
N ALA A 123 0.50 -16.66 8.15
CA ALA A 123 -0.44 -16.77 9.27
C ALA A 123 -1.02 -18.18 9.41
N LEU A 124 -1.51 -18.77 8.31
CA LEU A 124 -2.05 -20.14 8.32
C LEU A 124 -0.96 -21.17 8.64
N GLY A 125 0.25 -21.00 8.11
CA GLY A 125 1.41 -21.84 8.43
C GLY A 125 1.76 -21.80 9.92
N ALA A 126 1.81 -20.61 10.52
CA ALA A 126 2.05 -20.44 11.96
C ALA A 126 0.95 -21.07 12.83
N LEU A 127 -0.32 -20.91 12.44
CA LEU A 127 -1.46 -21.47 13.17
C LEU A 127 -1.52 -23.00 13.14
N SER A 128 -1.09 -23.60 12.03
CA SER A 128 -1.19 -25.03 11.80
C SER A 128 0.14 -25.78 11.93
N GLU A 129 1.20 -25.09 12.37
CA GLU A 129 2.56 -25.65 12.56
C GLU A 129 3.14 -26.22 11.26
N ASN A 130 2.90 -25.54 10.13
CA ASN A 130 3.41 -25.89 8.80
C ASN A 130 3.14 -27.34 8.38
N LYS A 131 1.97 -27.89 8.75
CA LYS A 131 1.53 -29.25 8.37
C LYS A 131 1.29 -29.44 6.87
N LEU A 132 1.00 -28.36 6.15
CA LEU A 132 0.81 -28.35 4.70
C LEU A 132 1.94 -27.58 4.02
N CYS A 133 2.07 -27.80 2.71
CA CYS A 133 2.94 -27.02 1.86
C CYS A 133 2.51 -25.54 1.83
N LEU A 134 3.49 -24.62 1.84
CA LEU A 134 3.24 -23.18 1.83
C LEU A 134 2.31 -22.76 0.67
N MET A 135 2.53 -23.29 -0.52
CA MET A 135 1.66 -23.04 -1.68
C MET A 135 0.19 -23.37 -1.42
N LEU A 136 -0.10 -24.44 -0.66
CA LEU A 136 -1.47 -24.81 -0.33
C LEU A 136 -2.10 -23.82 0.63
N TYR A 137 -1.35 -23.30 1.62
CA TYR A 137 -1.85 -22.24 2.48
C TYR A 137 -2.19 -20.97 1.71
N THR A 138 -1.36 -20.59 0.73
CA THR A 138 -1.65 -19.45 -0.16
C THR A 138 -2.97 -19.69 -0.92
N GLY A 139 -3.19 -20.92 -1.40
CA GLY A 139 -4.41 -21.29 -2.13
C GLY A 139 -5.65 -21.25 -1.24
N ILE A 140 -5.55 -21.82 -0.03
CA ILE A 140 -6.62 -21.78 0.98
C ILE A 140 -6.98 -20.34 1.33
N PHE A 141 -6.00 -19.45 1.45
CA PHE A 141 -6.23 -18.03 1.75
C PHE A 141 -6.75 -17.23 0.54
N ALA A 142 -6.34 -17.59 -0.67
CA ALA A 142 -6.78 -16.93 -1.90
C ALA A 142 -8.26 -17.13 -2.20
N ILE A 143 -8.86 -18.27 -1.82
CA ILE A 143 -10.28 -18.55 -2.03
C ILE A 143 -11.20 -17.52 -1.32
N PRO A 144 -11.10 -17.30 0.00
CA PRO A 144 -11.91 -16.28 0.67
C PRO A 144 -11.57 -14.87 0.17
N THR A 145 -10.30 -14.53 -0.08
CA THR A 145 -9.93 -13.22 -0.66
C THR A 145 -10.62 -13.00 -2.02
N LEU A 146 -10.67 -14.01 -2.88
CA LEU A 146 -11.40 -13.97 -4.14
C LEU A 146 -12.89 -13.68 -3.89
N LEU A 147 -13.54 -14.43 -2.98
CA LEU A 147 -14.96 -14.26 -2.66
C LEU A 147 -15.29 -12.86 -2.13
N PHE A 148 -14.46 -12.32 -1.24
CA PHE A 148 -14.64 -10.97 -0.70
C PHE A 148 -14.32 -9.85 -1.71
N SER A 149 -13.63 -10.16 -2.81
CA SER A 149 -13.36 -9.19 -3.89
C SER A 149 -14.57 -8.97 -4.83
N PHE A 150 -15.53 -9.90 -4.86
CA PHE A 150 -16.67 -9.89 -5.81
C PHE A 150 -17.65 -8.72 -5.70
N PRO A 151 -17.94 -8.09 -4.54
CA PRO A 151 -18.87 -6.97 -4.49
C PRO A 151 -18.45 -5.87 -5.47
N ARG A 152 -19.36 -5.44 -6.37
CA ARG A 152 -19.06 -4.40 -7.38
C ARG A 152 -18.97 -2.98 -6.82
N THR A 153 -19.42 -2.74 -5.58
CA THR A 153 -19.48 -1.41 -4.96
C THR A 153 -18.52 -1.28 -3.78
N LEU A 154 -17.81 -0.15 -3.69
CA LEU A 154 -16.90 0.16 -2.58
C LEU A 154 -17.62 0.44 -1.27
N ASP A 155 -18.88 0.88 -1.30
CA ASP A 155 -19.67 1.17 -0.09
C ASP A 155 -19.82 -0.05 0.83
N ARG A 156 -20.12 -1.23 0.25
CA ARG A 156 -20.20 -2.49 1.02
C ARG A 156 -18.84 -2.93 1.55
N LEU A 157 -17.77 -2.69 0.78
CA LEU A 157 -16.40 -2.98 1.19
C LEU A 157 -15.90 -2.01 2.28
N SER A 158 -16.43 -0.79 2.31
CA SER A 158 -16.03 0.23 3.27
C SER A 158 -16.42 -0.13 4.71
N TRP A 159 -17.60 -0.73 4.89
CA TRP A 159 -18.02 -1.24 6.19
C TRP A 159 -17.17 -2.42 6.69
N LEU A 160 -16.66 -3.25 5.78
CA LEU A 160 -15.74 -4.35 6.12
C LEU A 160 -14.36 -3.86 6.55
N SER A 161 -14.01 -2.60 6.24
CA SER A 161 -12.72 -2.02 6.61
C SER A 161 -12.63 -1.65 8.10
N ILE A 162 -13.76 -1.39 8.77
CA ILE A 162 -13.79 -1.13 10.22
C ILE A 162 -13.27 -2.33 11.04
N PRO A 163 -13.84 -3.55 10.90
CA PRO A 163 -13.33 -4.71 11.62
C PRO A 163 -11.90 -5.09 11.19
N SER A 164 -11.51 -4.81 9.94
CA SER A 164 -10.13 -4.96 9.44
C SER A 164 -9.12 -4.13 10.26
N VAL A 165 -9.39 -2.83 10.43
CA VAL A 165 -8.53 -1.92 11.21
C VAL A 165 -8.44 -2.34 12.67
N ILE A 166 -9.58 -2.70 13.28
CA ILE A 166 -9.61 -3.15 14.68
C ILE A 166 -8.77 -4.43 14.83
N SER A 167 -8.92 -5.38 13.90
CA SER A 167 -8.17 -6.64 13.84
C SER A 167 -6.65 -6.39 13.81
N ILE A 168 -6.14 -5.57 12.89
CA ILE A 168 -4.69 -5.36 12.78
C ILE A 168 -4.11 -4.54 13.94
N ILE A 169 -4.86 -3.59 14.50
CA ILE A 169 -4.43 -2.83 15.69
C ILE A 169 -4.29 -3.77 16.88
N ILE A 170 -5.30 -4.60 17.14
CA ILE A 170 -5.27 -5.57 18.24
C ILE A 170 -4.14 -6.58 18.02
N ALA A 171 -3.96 -7.09 16.80
CA ALA A 171 -2.85 -7.98 16.48
C ALA A 171 -1.48 -7.33 16.75
N GLY A 172 -1.31 -6.07 16.36
CA GLY A 172 -0.08 -5.31 16.63
C GLY A 172 0.20 -5.12 18.13
N ILE A 173 -0.84 -4.80 18.92
CA ILE A 173 -0.75 -4.70 20.39
C ILE A 173 -0.37 -6.04 21.01
N ILE A 174 -1.03 -7.13 20.60
CA ILE A 174 -0.72 -8.48 21.07
C ILE A 174 0.71 -8.88 20.70
N GLY A 175 1.17 -8.53 19.50
CA GLY A 175 2.54 -8.77 19.08
C GLY A 175 3.56 -8.02 19.95
N MET A 176 3.29 -6.76 20.29
CA MET A 176 4.13 -5.98 21.21
C MET A 176 4.15 -6.58 22.63
N ILE A 177 3.00 -6.99 23.16
CA ILE A 177 2.89 -7.65 24.47
C ILE A 177 3.66 -8.98 24.45
N GLY A 178 3.49 -9.79 23.42
CA GLY A 178 4.17 -11.08 23.27
C GLY A 178 5.68 -10.93 23.22
N ALA A 179 6.18 -9.95 22.47
CA ALA A 179 7.61 -9.61 22.44
C ALA A 179 8.09 -9.17 23.83
N GLY A 180 7.31 -8.35 24.52
CA GLY A 180 7.63 -7.86 25.87
C GLY A 180 7.72 -8.96 26.94
N LEU A 181 6.82 -9.93 26.88
CA LEU A 181 6.77 -11.05 27.82
C LEU A 181 7.80 -12.14 27.52
N HIS A 182 8.13 -12.35 26.24
CA HIS A 182 9.10 -13.36 25.79
C HIS A 182 10.22 -12.71 24.98
N PRO A 183 11.09 -11.91 25.63
CA PRO A 183 12.23 -11.31 24.98
C PRO A 183 13.22 -12.36 24.47
N THR A 184 13.81 -12.14 23.30
CA THR A 184 14.86 -13.04 22.77
C THR A 184 16.10 -12.99 23.65
N PRO A 185 16.61 -14.14 24.14
CA PRO A 185 17.87 -14.21 24.89
C PRO A 185 19.04 -13.69 24.04
N ASP A 186 20.02 -13.03 24.66
CA ASP A 186 21.24 -12.53 24.01
C ASP A 186 21.01 -11.58 22.81
N ARG A 187 19.84 -10.95 22.75
CA ARG A 187 19.51 -9.97 21.71
C ARG A 187 20.52 -8.83 21.66
N SER A 188 20.97 -8.45 20.47
CA SER A 188 21.81 -7.27 20.31
C SER A 188 20.97 -6.06 19.92
N LEU A 189 21.13 -4.97 20.68
CA LEU A 189 20.49 -3.69 20.39
C LEU A 189 21.55 -2.72 19.91
N SER A 190 21.39 -2.24 18.68
CA SER A 190 22.30 -1.26 18.09
C SER A 190 21.59 0.08 17.94
N ALA A 191 22.13 1.12 18.56
CA ALA A 191 21.65 2.49 18.34
C ALA A 191 21.87 2.90 16.88
N THR A 192 23.04 2.58 16.35
CA THR A 192 23.41 2.71 14.94
C THR A 192 24.19 1.46 14.52
N LYS A 193 23.95 0.97 13.31
CA LYS A 193 24.64 -0.18 12.73
C LYS A 193 25.14 0.18 11.34
N SER A 194 26.44 0.00 11.13
CA SER A 194 27.01 0.15 9.79
C SER A 194 26.56 -1.04 8.94
N SER A 195 25.90 -0.74 7.84
CA SER A 195 25.40 -1.73 6.89
C SER A 195 25.88 -1.38 5.49
N SER A 196 26.07 -2.40 4.65
CA SER A 196 26.33 -2.16 3.23
C SER A 196 25.18 -1.34 2.64
N PHE A 197 25.47 -0.51 1.63
CA PHE A 197 24.45 0.27 0.92
C PHE A 197 23.24 -0.60 0.54
N TYR A 198 23.52 -1.81 0.06
CA TYR A 198 22.53 -2.81 -0.31
C TYR A 198 21.60 -3.19 0.84
N LEU A 199 22.15 -3.58 2.01
CA LEU A 199 21.31 -3.94 3.17
C LEU A 199 20.58 -2.71 3.71
N ALA A 200 21.29 -1.59 3.86
CA ALA A 200 20.73 -0.35 4.40
C ALA A 200 19.54 0.18 3.58
N PHE A 201 19.51 -0.08 2.27
CA PHE A 201 18.40 0.35 1.42
C PHE A 201 17.08 -0.38 1.71
N VAL A 202 17.14 -1.61 2.25
CA VAL A 202 15.92 -2.33 2.71
C VAL A 202 15.21 -1.55 3.80
N SER A 203 15.97 -0.87 4.68
CA SER A 203 15.42 0.02 5.71
C SER A 203 14.74 1.27 5.15
N ILE A 204 14.88 1.54 3.85
CA ILE A 204 14.14 2.59 3.13
C ILE A 204 12.92 1.96 2.43
N THR A 205 13.08 0.86 1.69
CA THR A 205 11.99 0.25 0.91
C THR A 205 10.85 -0.27 1.79
N ASN A 206 11.15 -0.78 2.98
CA ASN A 206 10.14 -1.31 3.89
C ASN A 206 9.18 -0.22 4.40
N PRO A 207 9.67 0.91 4.99
CA PRO A 207 8.80 2.04 5.28
C PRO A 207 8.12 2.64 4.05
N VAL A 208 8.81 2.69 2.89
CA VAL A 208 8.20 3.19 1.64
C VAL A 208 6.96 2.37 1.26
N PHE A 209 7.02 1.04 1.37
CA PHE A 209 5.86 0.18 1.18
C PHE A 209 4.81 0.39 2.28
N ALA A 210 5.22 0.50 3.55
CA ALA A 210 4.30 0.65 4.67
C ALA A 210 3.44 1.92 4.61
N TYR A 211 3.89 2.96 3.90
CA TYR A 211 3.14 4.20 3.65
C TYR A 211 2.50 4.28 2.26
N ALA A 212 2.47 3.17 1.51
CA ALA A 212 1.98 3.15 0.15
C ALA A 212 0.44 3.07 0.07
N GLY A 213 -0.25 4.21 0.21
CA GLY A 213 -1.70 4.32 -0.05
C GLY A 213 -2.08 5.43 -1.05
N HIS A 214 -1.10 6.22 -1.50
CA HIS A 214 -1.34 7.41 -2.33
C HIS A 214 -2.02 7.10 -3.66
N PHE A 215 -1.84 5.91 -4.21
CA PHE A 215 -2.47 5.47 -5.46
C PHE A 215 -4.01 5.48 -5.40
N MET A 216 -4.62 5.29 -4.20
CA MET A 216 -6.07 5.34 -4.01
C MET A 216 -6.61 6.73 -3.65
N PHE A 217 -5.75 7.72 -3.40
CA PHE A 217 -6.20 9.03 -2.91
C PHE A 217 -7.22 9.70 -3.84
N PHE A 218 -6.98 9.71 -5.15
CA PHE A 218 -7.93 10.33 -6.09
C PHE A 218 -9.29 9.64 -6.10
N ILE A 219 -9.31 8.31 -5.98
CA ILE A 219 -10.55 7.52 -5.95
C ILE A 219 -11.31 7.84 -4.66
N LEU A 220 -10.64 7.72 -3.51
CA LEU A 220 -11.25 7.95 -2.20
C LEU A 220 -11.76 9.38 -2.05
N VAL A 221 -11.00 10.38 -2.51
CA VAL A 221 -11.41 11.80 -2.46
C VAL A 221 -12.58 12.09 -3.41
N SER A 222 -12.67 11.41 -4.55
CA SER A 222 -13.80 11.55 -5.49
C SER A 222 -15.12 11.01 -4.92
N GLU A 223 -15.05 10.01 -4.03
CA GLU A 223 -16.23 9.40 -3.39
C GLU A 223 -16.63 10.15 -2.09
N MET A 224 -15.91 11.21 -1.70
CA MET A 224 -16.25 12.04 -0.54
C MET A 224 -17.43 12.98 -0.82
N LYS A 225 -18.35 13.09 0.15
CA LYS A 225 -19.41 14.11 0.14
C LYS A 225 -18.86 15.54 0.05
N ARG A 226 -17.71 15.79 0.70
CA ARG A 226 -17.03 17.10 0.73
C ARG A 226 -15.52 16.90 0.51
N PRO A 227 -15.03 16.93 -0.74
CA PRO A 227 -13.62 16.71 -1.05
C PRO A 227 -12.65 17.70 -0.39
N HIS A 228 -13.11 18.91 -0.03
CA HIS A 228 -12.29 19.89 0.71
C HIS A 228 -11.86 19.41 2.10
N ASP A 229 -12.55 18.44 2.69
CA ASP A 229 -12.18 17.84 3.97
C ASP A 229 -11.13 16.72 3.82
N ALA A 230 -10.66 16.40 2.61
CA ALA A 230 -9.74 15.30 2.34
C ALA A 230 -8.44 15.39 3.16
N MET A 231 -7.90 16.60 3.39
CA MET A 231 -6.70 16.74 4.22
C MET A 231 -6.94 16.37 5.69
N LYS A 232 -8.17 16.50 6.22
CA LYS A 232 -8.50 16.03 7.57
C LYS A 232 -8.31 14.51 7.64
N ALA A 233 -8.80 13.79 6.63
CA ALA A 233 -8.62 12.35 6.52
C ALA A 233 -7.13 11.97 6.39
N ALA A 234 -6.38 12.68 5.54
CA ALA A 234 -4.95 12.43 5.36
C ALA A 234 -4.13 12.70 6.63
N TYR A 235 -4.40 13.77 7.38
CA TYR A 235 -3.73 14.03 8.66
C TYR A 235 -4.05 12.98 9.72
N THR A 236 -5.31 12.56 9.82
CA THR A 236 -5.72 11.49 10.75
C THR A 236 -5.01 10.18 10.42
N LEU A 237 -5.02 9.77 9.15
CA LEU A 237 -4.28 8.62 8.65
C LEU A 237 -2.81 8.70 9.03
N GLN A 238 -2.13 9.77 8.62
CA GLN A 238 -0.68 9.81 8.64
C GLN A 238 -0.15 10.00 10.05
N GLY A 239 -0.84 10.78 10.89
CA GLY A 239 -0.55 10.89 12.30
C GLY A 239 -0.71 9.56 13.03
N PHE A 240 -1.82 8.86 12.79
CA PHE A 240 -2.07 7.54 13.40
C PHE A 240 -1.05 6.51 12.95
N ALA A 241 -0.90 6.30 11.63
CA ALA A 241 0.00 5.31 11.06
C ALA A 241 1.45 5.55 11.49
N THR A 242 1.95 6.78 11.42
CA THR A 242 3.33 7.10 11.81
C THR A 242 3.59 6.83 13.28
N THR A 243 2.66 7.22 14.15
CA THR A 243 2.79 6.97 15.59
C THR A 243 2.80 5.47 15.87
N PHE A 244 1.82 4.74 15.31
CA PHE A 244 1.70 3.31 15.52
C PHE A 244 2.89 2.53 14.97
N TYR A 245 3.37 2.89 13.78
CA TYR A 245 4.56 2.28 13.16
C TYR A 245 5.83 2.52 13.95
N ALA A 246 6.05 3.75 14.42
CA ALA A 246 7.20 4.08 15.25
C ALA A 246 7.20 3.26 16.56
N VAL A 247 6.06 3.24 17.25
CA VAL A 247 5.90 2.47 18.50
C VAL A 247 6.08 0.98 18.26
N PHE A 248 5.38 0.42 17.27
CA PHE A 248 5.47 -1.00 16.94
C PHE A 248 6.89 -1.41 16.55
N ALA A 249 7.55 -0.66 15.66
CA ALA A 249 8.90 -0.94 15.22
C ALA A 249 9.90 -0.95 16.39
N VAL A 250 9.85 0.09 17.24
CA VAL A 250 10.76 0.23 18.38
C VAL A 250 10.50 -0.85 19.42
N VAL A 251 9.25 -1.05 19.82
CA VAL A 251 8.91 -2.03 20.88
C VAL A 251 9.33 -3.43 20.46
N VAL A 252 8.92 -3.87 19.26
CA VAL A 252 9.27 -5.22 18.79
C VAL A 252 10.80 -5.34 18.64
N TYR A 253 11.49 -4.36 18.08
CA TYR A 253 12.95 -4.42 17.93
C TYR A 253 13.68 -4.42 19.28
N VAL A 254 13.25 -3.63 20.27
CA VAL A 254 13.88 -3.61 21.61
C VAL A 254 13.75 -4.97 22.30
N TYR A 255 12.64 -5.67 22.09
CA TYR A 255 12.41 -6.95 22.75
C TYR A 255 12.98 -8.16 22.00
N ILE A 256 12.98 -8.14 20.67
CA ILE A 256 13.44 -9.25 19.81
C ILE A 256 14.91 -9.07 19.35
N GLY A 257 15.34 -7.84 19.09
CA GLY A 257 16.70 -7.50 18.65
C GLY A 257 16.97 -7.66 17.15
N ASP A 258 18.23 -7.84 16.81
CA ASP A 258 18.73 -7.92 15.44
C ASP A 258 18.27 -9.16 14.65
N GLY A 259 17.82 -10.20 15.34
CA GLY A 259 17.23 -11.41 14.75
C GLY A 259 15.76 -11.29 14.35
N VAL A 260 15.14 -10.11 14.43
CA VAL A 260 13.72 -9.95 14.11
C VAL A 260 13.42 -10.32 12.65
N ALA A 261 12.52 -11.29 12.47
CA ALA A 261 12.05 -11.74 11.18
C ALA A 261 11.14 -10.69 10.52
N SER A 262 10.92 -10.85 9.21
CA SER A 262 9.89 -10.14 8.48
C SER A 262 9.00 -11.16 7.74
N PRO A 263 7.70 -11.26 8.09
CA PRO A 263 6.95 -10.40 9.01
C PRO A 263 7.32 -10.59 10.50
N ALA A 264 7.24 -9.51 11.27
CA ALA A 264 7.71 -9.44 12.65
C ALA A 264 7.07 -10.45 13.61
N PHE A 265 5.79 -10.79 13.40
CA PHE A 265 5.09 -11.78 14.22
C PHE A 265 5.71 -13.17 14.17
N SER A 266 6.46 -13.50 13.12
CA SER A 266 7.21 -14.76 13.03
C SER A 266 8.39 -14.85 14.01
N SER A 267 8.74 -13.75 14.68
CA SER A 267 9.81 -13.73 15.70
C SER A 267 9.30 -13.95 17.12
N LEU A 268 7.98 -13.98 17.30
CA LEU A 268 7.36 -14.16 18.61
C LEU A 268 7.40 -15.62 19.04
N GLU A 269 7.29 -15.86 20.35
CA GLU A 269 7.02 -17.21 20.89
C GLU A 269 5.72 -17.76 20.28
N THR A 270 5.68 -19.08 20.08
CA THR A 270 4.64 -19.81 19.33
C THR A 270 3.21 -19.41 19.69
N THR A 271 2.89 -19.29 20.98
CA THR A 271 1.55 -18.94 21.45
C THR A 271 1.17 -17.52 21.05
N TRP A 272 2.08 -16.57 21.24
CA TRP A 272 1.88 -15.17 20.87
C TRP A 272 1.87 -14.95 19.35
N ALA A 273 2.71 -15.68 18.62
CA ALA A 273 2.72 -15.68 17.15
C ALA A 273 1.37 -16.16 16.61
N LYS A 274 0.84 -17.28 17.12
CA LYS A 274 -0.47 -17.82 16.74
C LYS A 274 -1.59 -16.83 17.04
N ALA A 275 -1.57 -16.21 18.22
CA ALA A 275 -2.57 -15.21 18.61
C ALA A 275 -2.53 -13.96 17.69
N ALA A 276 -1.34 -13.39 17.48
CA ALA A 276 -1.17 -12.19 16.65
C ALA A 276 -1.56 -12.45 15.18
N TYR A 277 -1.09 -13.56 14.58
CA TYR A 277 -1.45 -13.93 13.21
C TYR A 277 -2.93 -14.27 13.07
N GLY A 278 -3.51 -15.04 14.00
CA GLY A 278 -4.93 -15.39 13.98
C GLY A 278 -5.83 -14.15 14.02
N ILE A 279 -5.46 -13.16 14.85
CA ILE A 279 -6.22 -11.91 14.95
C ILE A 279 -5.97 -10.99 13.76
N ALA A 280 -4.84 -11.11 13.04
CA ALA A 280 -4.54 -10.32 11.84
C ALA A 280 -5.22 -10.82 10.55
N ILE A 281 -5.70 -12.07 10.52
CA ILE A 281 -6.33 -12.70 9.34
C ILE A 281 -7.46 -11.85 8.72
N PRO A 282 -8.44 -11.32 9.49
CA PRO A 282 -9.50 -10.49 8.94
C PRO A 282 -8.93 -9.31 8.14
N ASN A 283 -7.88 -8.67 8.66
CA ASN A 283 -7.25 -7.56 7.96
C ASN A 283 -6.58 -7.99 6.64
N PHE A 284 -5.81 -9.08 6.65
CA PHE A 284 -5.17 -9.57 5.43
C PHE A 284 -6.20 -9.94 4.35
N LEU A 285 -7.32 -10.55 4.75
CA LEU A 285 -8.42 -10.89 3.83
C LEU A 285 -9.05 -9.64 3.22
N ILE A 286 -9.45 -8.68 4.05
CA ILE A 286 -10.16 -7.47 3.57
C ILE A 286 -9.23 -6.58 2.76
N ALA A 287 -8.00 -6.31 3.24
CA ALA A 287 -7.02 -5.51 2.49
C ALA A 287 -6.68 -6.16 1.15
N GLY A 288 -6.43 -7.48 1.10
CA GLY A 288 -6.16 -8.19 -0.14
C GLY A 288 -7.31 -8.10 -1.14
N SER A 289 -8.54 -8.18 -0.64
CA SER A 289 -9.76 -8.09 -1.45
C SER A 289 -10.00 -6.69 -2.01
N LEU A 290 -9.72 -5.66 -1.22
CA LEU A 290 -9.81 -4.25 -1.65
C LEU A 290 -8.86 -3.95 -2.80
N TYR A 291 -7.62 -4.44 -2.73
CA TYR A 291 -6.64 -4.27 -3.80
C TYR A 291 -7.06 -4.98 -5.09
N ALA A 292 -7.48 -6.25 -5.00
CA ALA A 292 -7.91 -7.02 -6.17
C ALA A 292 -9.19 -6.45 -6.79
N HIS A 293 -10.13 -5.99 -5.96
CA HIS A 293 -11.31 -5.26 -6.39
C HIS A 293 -10.93 -3.98 -7.14
N THR A 294 -10.01 -3.18 -6.59
CA THR A 294 -9.59 -1.90 -7.18
C THR A 294 -8.96 -2.10 -8.54
N ALA A 295 -8.06 -3.07 -8.68
CA ALA A 295 -7.46 -3.45 -9.96
C ALA A 295 -8.53 -3.84 -11.00
N SER A 296 -9.51 -4.67 -10.58
CA SER A 296 -10.61 -5.12 -11.44
C SER A 296 -11.55 -3.97 -11.83
N LYS A 297 -11.88 -3.07 -10.89
CA LYS A 297 -12.72 -1.88 -11.10
C LYS A 297 -12.10 -0.94 -12.12
N LEU A 298 -10.79 -0.69 -12.07
CA LEU A 298 -10.10 0.17 -13.02
C LEU A 298 -10.23 -0.34 -14.46
N LEU A 299 -10.02 -1.65 -14.68
CA LEU A 299 -10.20 -2.26 -16.00
C LEU A 299 -11.67 -2.34 -16.42
N PHE A 300 -12.57 -2.70 -15.51
CA PHE A 300 -14.00 -2.78 -15.80
C PHE A 300 -14.58 -1.43 -16.24
N VAL A 301 -14.23 -0.36 -15.52
CA VAL A 301 -14.62 1.02 -15.88
C VAL A 301 -14.01 1.41 -17.22
N ARG A 302 -12.78 0.98 -17.54
CA ARG A 302 -12.14 1.27 -18.83
C ARG A 302 -12.85 0.59 -20.00
N ILE A 303 -13.21 -0.68 -19.84
CA ILE A 303 -13.87 -1.50 -20.87
C ILE A 303 -15.30 -1.00 -21.15
N PHE A 304 -16.05 -0.67 -20.09
CA PHE A 304 -17.48 -0.37 -20.19
C PHE A 304 -17.84 1.11 -20.04
N ARG A 305 -16.86 2.02 -20.10
CA ARG A 305 -17.10 3.47 -20.04
C ARG A 305 -18.13 3.87 -21.11
N GLY A 306 -19.22 4.49 -20.68
CA GLY A 306 -20.30 4.92 -21.59
C GLY A 306 -21.26 3.81 -22.04
N SER A 307 -21.23 2.63 -21.43
CA SER A 307 -22.13 1.52 -21.74
C SER A 307 -23.10 1.20 -20.60
N ARG A 308 -24.26 0.61 -20.90
CA ARG A 308 -25.24 0.15 -19.90
C ARG A 308 -24.67 -0.88 -18.91
N HIS A 309 -23.64 -1.63 -19.29
CA HIS A 309 -23.05 -2.69 -18.47
C HIS A 309 -22.35 -2.17 -17.21
N LEU A 310 -21.99 -0.89 -17.20
CA LEU A 310 -21.41 -0.22 -16.05
C LEU A 310 -22.44 0.08 -14.95
N HIS A 311 -23.69 0.38 -15.34
CA HIS A 311 -24.73 0.89 -14.44
C HIS A 311 -25.86 -0.12 -14.17
N GLU A 312 -26.00 -1.16 -14.99
CA GLU A 312 -27.08 -2.15 -14.87
C GLU A 312 -26.57 -3.55 -14.51
N HIS A 313 -27.45 -4.37 -13.93
CA HIS A 313 -27.20 -5.79 -13.67
C HIS A 313 -27.37 -6.62 -14.96
N THR A 314 -26.39 -6.52 -15.86
CA THR A 314 -26.36 -7.31 -17.10
C THR A 314 -25.52 -8.58 -16.93
N VAL A 315 -25.88 -9.65 -17.64
CA VAL A 315 -25.09 -10.91 -17.65
C VAL A 315 -23.67 -10.63 -18.12
N THR A 316 -23.49 -9.91 -19.23
CA THR A 316 -22.18 -9.53 -19.76
C THR A 316 -21.34 -8.74 -18.74
N GLY A 317 -21.94 -7.78 -18.05
CA GLY A 317 -21.24 -7.01 -17.01
C GLY A 317 -20.78 -7.89 -15.85
N TRP A 318 -21.62 -8.81 -15.38
CA TRP A 318 -21.24 -9.75 -14.32
C TRP A 318 -20.20 -10.79 -14.77
N THR A 319 -20.30 -11.30 -16.01
CA THR A 319 -19.32 -12.24 -16.56
C THR A 319 -17.94 -11.59 -16.67
N VAL A 320 -17.85 -10.40 -17.28
CA VAL A 320 -16.55 -9.71 -17.39
C VAL A 320 -16.03 -9.31 -16.02
N TRP A 321 -16.88 -8.86 -15.11
CA TRP A 321 -16.49 -8.57 -13.73
C TRP A 321 -15.89 -9.79 -13.03
N ALA A 322 -16.55 -10.94 -13.10
CA ALA A 322 -16.06 -12.19 -12.52
C ALA A 322 -14.72 -12.62 -13.12
N ILE A 323 -14.57 -12.51 -14.45
CA ILE A 323 -13.31 -12.82 -15.15
C ILE A 323 -12.18 -11.90 -14.67
N LEU A 324 -12.42 -10.59 -14.57
CA LEU A 324 -11.40 -9.64 -14.09
C LEU A 324 -10.96 -9.96 -12.66
N ILE A 325 -11.91 -10.23 -11.75
CA ILE A 325 -11.62 -10.59 -10.36
C ILE A 325 -10.80 -11.87 -10.28
N LEU A 326 -11.13 -12.89 -11.08
CA LEU A 326 -10.39 -14.14 -11.18
C LEU A 326 -8.96 -13.91 -11.70
N ILE A 327 -8.79 -13.09 -12.74
CA ILE A 327 -7.46 -12.78 -13.29
C ILE A 327 -6.60 -12.02 -12.27
N MET A 328 -7.14 -10.99 -11.60
CA MET A 328 -6.37 -10.21 -10.62
C MET A 328 -5.95 -11.04 -9.40
N ASN A 329 -6.87 -11.85 -8.85
CA ASN A 329 -6.55 -12.76 -7.74
C ASN A 329 -5.59 -13.87 -8.18
N GLY A 330 -5.78 -14.43 -9.39
CA GLY A 330 -4.88 -15.45 -9.94
C GLY A 330 -3.46 -14.93 -10.15
N ALA A 331 -3.32 -13.71 -10.70
CA ALA A 331 -2.02 -13.06 -10.85
C ALA A 331 -1.35 -12.81 -9.48
N ALA A 332 -2.12 -12.33 -8.50
CA ALA A 332 -1.62 -12.12 -7.14
C ALA A 332 -1.18 -13.44 -6.47
N PHE A 333 -1.92 -14.53 -6.67
CA PHE A 333 -1.56 -15.86 -6.19
C PHE A 333 -0.24 -16.34 -6.81
N VAL A 334 -0.08 -16.23 -8.14
CA VAL A 334 1.16 -16.60 -8.84
C VAL A 334 2.35 -15.79 -8.32
N LEU A 335 2.17 -14.48 -8.08
CA LEU A 335 3.23 -13.65 -7.49
C LEU A 335 3.60 -14.07 -6.07
N ALA A 336 2.59 -14.33 -5.22
CA ALA A 336 2.81 -14.73 -3.84
C ALA A 336 3.57 -16.07 -3.73
N VAL A 337 3.27 -17.02 -4.63
CA VAL A 337 3.96 -18.33 -4.68
C VAL A 337 5.32 -18.25 -5.39
N GLY A 338 5.45 -17.39 -6.40
CA GLY A 338 6.69 -17.22 -7.17
C GLY A 338 7.80 -16.50 -6.38
N VAL A 339 7.44 -15.55 -5.52
CA VAL A 339 8.36 -14.83 -4.64
C VAL A 339 7.86 -14.97 -3.18
N PRO A 340 8.03 -16.15 -2.56
CA PRO A 340 7.45 -16.45 -1.24
C PRO A 340 8.24 -15.81 -0.07
N ILE A 341 8.93 -14.70 -0.34
CA ILE A 341 9.67 -13.92 0.67
C ILE A 341 9.02 -12.56 0.79
N PHE A 342 8.45 -12.33 1.98
CA PHE A 342 7.65 -11.15 2.27
C PHE A 342 8.40 -9.85 1.95
N ASN A 343 9.63 -9.70 2.47
CA ASN A 343 10.46 -8.52 2.23
C ASN A 343 10.81 -8.28 0.75
N TYR A 344 10.97 -9.34 -0.05
CA TYR A 344 11.29 -9.18 -1.47
C TYR A 344 10.07 -8.76 -2.28
N LEU A 345 8.91 -9.38 -2.01
CA LEU A 345 7.67 -9.02 -2.69
C LEU A 345 7.28 -7.56 -2.41
N ILE A 346 7.33 -7.13 -1.14
CA ILE A 346 7.06 -5.74 -0.78
C ILE A 346 8.16 -4.81 -1.30
N GLY A 347 9.42 -5.24 -1.35
CA GLY A 347 10.54 -4.45 -1.88
C GLY A 347 10.38 -4.13 -3.37
N ILE A 348 9.93 -5.09 -4.19
CA ILE A 348 9.61 -4.86 -5.61
C ILE A 348 8.47 -3.84 -5.71
N ALA A 349 7.39 -4.05 -4.94
CA ALA A 349 6.24 -3.15 -4.95
C ALA A 349 6.59 -1.72 -4.51
N ALA A 350 7.42 -1.61 -3.46
CA ALA A 350 7.93 -0.34 -2.94
C ALA A 350 8.72 0.41 -4.01
N SER A 351 9.66 -0.29 -4.64
CA SER A 351 10.63 0.31 -5.54
C SER A 351 9.99 0.70 -6.86
N LEU A 352 9.19 -0.16 -7.48
CA LEU A 352 8.63 0.12 -8.80
C LEU A 352 7.42 1.05 -8.78
N PHE A 353 6.67 1.09 -7.67
CA PHE A 353 5.37 1.76 -7.65
C PHE A 353 5.23 2.76 -6.50
N ALA A 354 5.42 2.35 -5.25
CA ALA A 354 5.22 3.25 -4.11
C ALA A 354 6.21 4.44 -4.12
N SER A 355 7.44 4.21 -4.61
CA SER A 355 8.45 5.23 -4.87
C SER A 355 7.90 6.37 -5.72
N TRP A 356 7.13 6.05 -6.76
CA TRP A 356 6.48 7.02 -7.62
C TRP A 356 5.21 7.54 -6.97
N TYR A 357 4.22 6.68 -6.69
CA TYR A 357 2.88 7.11 -6.26
C TYR A 357 2.88 7.91 -4.96
N THR A 358 3.73 7.53 -4.00
CA THR A 358 3.80 8.21 -2.69
C THR A 358 4.91 9.26 -2.66
N TYR A 359 6.07 8.99 -3.27
CA TYR A 359 7.29 9.78 -3.05
C TYR A 359 7.87 10.45 -4.30
N GLY A 360 7.21 10.37 -5.46
CA GLY A 360 7.73 10.88 -6.73
C GLY A 360 6.76 11.81 -7.46
N ILE A 361 5.69 11.24 -8.04
CA ILE A 361 4.81 11.92 -9.00
C ILE A 361 4.06 13.11 -8.39
N ALA A 362 3.82 13.10 -7.08
CA ALA A 362 3.24 14.24 -6.37
C ALA A 362 4.02 15.55 -6.63
N GLY A 363 5.35 15.48 -6.71
CA GLY A 363 6.20 16.61 -7.07
C GLY A 363 5.96 17.11 -8.50
N ALA A 364 5.80 16.18 -9.46
CA ALA A 364 5.50 16.52 -10.85
C ALA A 364 4.14 17.23 -11.00
N PHE A 365 3.11 16.79 -10.26
CA PHE A 365 1.81 17.48 -10.24
C PHE A 365 1.92 18.95 -9.84
N TRP A 366 2.71 19.25 -8.80
CA TRP A 366 2.90 20.63 -8.37
C TRP A 366 3.65 21.46 -9.40
N LEU A 367 4.71 20.90 -9.98
CA LEU A 367 5.51 21.58 -11.01
C LEU A 367 4.65 21.89 -12.24
N HIS A 368 3.87 20.92 -12.71
CA HIS A 368 2.97 21.08 -13.85
C HIS A 368 1.93 22.19 -13.62
N ASP A 369 1.17 22.12 -12.52
CA ASP A 369 0.13 23.12 -12.21
C ASP A 369 0.74 24.51 -12.03
N SER A 370 1.84 24.62 -11.29
CA SER A 370 2.48 25.93 -11.03
C SER A 370 3.06 26.57 -12.29
N TYR A 371 3.40 25.77 -13.31
CA TYR A 371 3.86 26.25 -14.61
C TYR A 371 2.70 26.73 -15.48
N HIS A 372 1.64 25.92 -15.62
CA HIS A 372 0.52 26.22 -16.52
C HIS A 372 -0.47 27.25 -15.95
N ASP A 373 -0.72 27.24 -14.64
CA ASP A 373 -1.64 28.19 -13.98
C ASP A 373 -0.95 29.53 -13.66
N GLY A 374 0.37 29.56 -13.69
CA GLY A 374 1.16 30.75 -13.36
C GLY A 374 1.89 31.34 -14.58
N ASP A 375 2.79 32.29 -14.31
CA ASP A 375 3.67 32.88 -15.32
C ASP A 375 4.84 31.94 -15.72
N GLY A 376 4.57 30.64 -15.86
CA GLY A 376 5.56 29.61 -16.15
C GLY A 376 6.75 29.61 -15.19
N VAL A 377 7.95 29.63 -15.75
CA VAL A 377 9.23 29.60 -15.02
C VAL A 377 9.37 30.76 -14.01
N ARG A 378 8.70 31.89 -14.24
CA ARG A 378 8.73 33.03 -13.29
C ARG A 378 8.05 32.66 -11.97
N THR A 379 6.99 31.85 -12.01
CA THR A 379 6.34 31.32 -10.81
C THR A 379 7.27 30.40 -10.03
N TRP A 380 8.02 29.54 -10.73
CA TRP A 380 9.03 28.68 -10.12
C TRP A 380 10.14 29.47 -9.44
N ARG A 381 10.65 30.54 -10.09
CA ARG A 381 11.63 31.45 -9.47
C ARG A 381 11.08 32.16 -8.24
N ARG A 382 9.83 32.64 -8.28
CA ARG A 382 9.19 33.30 -7.14
C ARG A 382 8.94 32.33 -5.97
N LYS A 383 8.56 31.09 -6.27
CA LYS A 383 8.30 30.02 -5.29
C LYS A 383 9.45 29.00 -5.29
N TRP A 384 10.68 29.47 -5.26
CA TRP A 384 11.87 28.63 -5.44
C TRP A 384 11.96 27.48 -4.43
N GLY A 385 11.64 27.72 -3.15
CA GLY A 385 11.72 26.68 -2.11
C GLY A 385 10.75 25.52 -2.34
N GLN A 386 9.50 25.84 -2.72
CA GLN A 386 8.51 24.81 -3.05
C GLN A 386 8.83 24.12 -4.39
N THR A 387 9.41 24.84 -5.35
CA THR A 387 9.86 24.26 -6.62
C THR A 387 11.00 23.27 -6.38
N LEU A 388 11.99 23.64 -5.55
CA LEU A 388 13.08 22.77 -5.17
C LEU A 388 12.57 21.53 -4.46
N LEU A 389 11.64 21.67 -3.52
CA LEU A 389 11.06 20.55 -2.81
C LEU A 389 10.29 19.61 -3.75
N ALA A 390 9.46 20.15 -4.66
CA ALA A 390 8.71 19.35 -5.63
C ALA A 390 9.63 18.63 -6.63
N ALA A 391 10.69 19.29 -7.11
CA ALA A 391 11.70 18.67 -7.96
C ALA A 391 12.48 17.58 -7.21
N ALA A 392 12.86 17.84 -5.96
CA ALA A 392 13.52 16.86 -5.09
C ALA A 392 12.61 15.67 -4.81
N THR A 393 11.30 15.85 -4.62
CA THR A 393 10.33 14.75 -4.52
C THR A 393 10.35 13.90 -5.78
N PHE A 394 10.24 14.50 -6.97
CA PHE A 394 10.26 13.72 -8.21
C PHE A 394 11.56 12.92 -8.39
N LEU A 395 12.70 13.53 -8.09
CA LEU A 395 14.01 12.87 -8.15
C LEU A 395 14.17 11.78 -7.07
N ALA A 396 13.63 11.99 -5.86
CA ALA A 396 13.65 11.01 -4.79
C ALA A 396 12.87 9.75 -5.18
N GLY A 397 11.69 9.90 -5.79
CA GLY A 397 10.94 8.76 -6.33
C GLY A 397 11.75 7.97 -7.37
N GLY A 398 12.40 8.68 -8.31
CA GLY A 398 13.28 8.06 -9.30
C GLY A 398 14.49 7.33 -8.68
N PHE A 399 15.13 7.95 -7.67
CA PHE A 399 16.24 7.32 -6.95
C PHE A 399 15.80 6.07 -6.18
N ILE A 400 14.68 6.15 -5.45
CA ILE A 400 14.11 5.00 -4.72
C ILE A 400 13.75 3.88 -5.70
N CYS A 401 13.22 4.23 -6.87
CA CYS A 401 12.94 3.26 -7.92
C CYS A 401 14.20 2.54 -8.39
N VAL A 402 15.22 3.28 -8.84
CA VAL A 402 16.44 2.67 -9.41
C VAL A 402 17.22 1.89 -8.35
N ALA A 403 17.52 2.52 -7.21
CA ALA A 403 18.29 1.90 -6.15
C ALA A 403 17.52 0.74 -5.50
N GLY A 404 16.22 0.91 -5.26
CA GLY A 404 15.37 -0.12 -4.69
C GLY A 404 15.23 -1.34 -5.60
N THR A 405 15.00 -1.14 -6.90
CA THR A 405 14.94 -2.27 -7.85
C THR A 405 16.28 -3.00 -7.93
N TYR A 406 17.40 -2.28 -8.01
CA TYR A 406 18.73 -2.92 -8.00
C TYR A 406 18.94 -3.76 -6.74
N VAL A 407 18.63 -3.21 -5.57
CA VAL A 407 18.77 -3.90 -4.29
C VAL A 407 17.83 -5.11 -4.23
N THR A 408 16.54 -4.97 -4.53
CA THR A 408 15.62 -6.11 -4.44
C THR A 408 15.98 -7.22 -5.43
N VAL A 409 16.34 -6.90 -6.67
CA VAL A 409 16.75 -7.90 -7.67
C VAL A 409 18.03 -8.62 -7.23
N LYS A 410 19.04 -7.88 -6.76
CA LYS A 410 20.27 -8.49 -6.24
C LYS A 410 19.97 -9.39 -5.04
N GLY A 411 19.10 -8.95 -4.13
CA GLY A 411 18.75 -9.73 -2.95
C GLY A 411 18.06 -11.03 -3.26
N ILE A 412 17.13 -11.01 -4.22
CA ILE A 412 16.51 -12.22 -4.74
C ILE A 412 17.57 -13.14 -5.36
N ALA A 413 18.45 -12.59 -6.22
CA ALA A 413 19.49 -13.39 -6.87
C ALA A 413 20.48 -14.03 -5.88
N ASP A 414 20.92 -13.28 -4.87
CA ASP A 414 21.85 -13.77 -3.84
C ASP A 414 21.17 -14.83 -2.96
N ALA A 415 19.89 -14.67 -2.65
CA ALA A 415 19.11 -15.64 -1.88
C ALA A 415 18.89 -16.96 -2.64
N TYR A 416 18.64 -16.91 -3.95
CA TYR A 416 18.60 -18.12 -4.77
C TYR A 416 19.97 -18.79 -4.91
N LYS A 417 21.06 -18.02 -5.03
CA LYS A 417 22.42 -18.56 -5.13
C LYS A 417 22.89 -19.23 -3.83
N SER A 418 22.51 -18.69 -2.68
CA SER A 418 22.88 -19.24 -1.37
C SER A 418 22.04 -20.44 -0.95
N GLY A 419 20.96 -20.75 -1.68
CA GLY A 419 20.00 -21.79 -1.30
C GLY A 419 19.14 -21.42 -0.10
N SER A 420 19.13 -20.15 0.32
CA SER A 420 18.29 -19.67 1.44
C SER A 420 16.81 -19.60 1.07
N VAL A 421 16.46 -19.82 -0.20
CA VAL A 421 15.09 -19.86 -0.72
C VAL A 421 14.88 -21.18 -1.43
N GLY A 422 13.77 -21.87 -1.14
CA GLY A 422 13.32 -23.03 -1.90
C GLY A 422 13.03 -22.66 -3.37
N ALA A 423 12.91 -23.67 -4.23
CA ALA A 423 12.53 -23.44 -5.62
C ALA A 423 11.12 -22.82 -5.68
N SER A 424 10.87 -21.94 -6.65
CA SER A 424 9.53 -21.40 -6.85
C SER A 424 8.53 -22.54 -7.02
N PHE A 425 7.35 -22.42 -6.41
CA PHE A 425 6.31 -23.48 -6.40
C PHE A 425 6.73 -24.79 -5.70
N SER A 426 7.84 -24.82 -4.95
CA SER A 426 8.23 -26.00 -4.19
C SER A 426 7.52 -26.10 -2.84
N CYS A 427 7.35 -27.34 -2.41
CA CYS A 427 7.26 -27.71 -1.01
C CYS A 427 8.69 -28.06 -0.54
#